data_AF-A0A0N1L0S2-F1
#
_entry.id   AF-A0A0N1L0S2-F1
#
_cell.length_a   1.000
_cell.length_b   1.000
_cell.length_c   1.000
_cell.angle_alpha   90.00
_cell.angle_beta   90.00
_cell.angle_gamma   90.00
#
_symmetry.space_group_name_H-M   'P 1'
#
loop_
_entity.id
_entity.type
_entity.pdbx_description
1 polymer ?
#
loop_
_entity_poly.entity_id
_entity_poly.type
_entity_poly.pdbx_seq_one_letter_code
_entity_poly.pdbx_strand_id
1 'polypeptide(L)'
;MLQTAALQLSVAPGRLLRYAPQWDADDGSVCFDARSGDYWVLDARSQACLQWVSRQVTPVGWADLAEHLDGLPADALIQALVHAGLLTAWKEGQAVQLGAPDELAEGA
;
A
#
# COMPACT_ATOMS: atom_id res chain seq x y z
N MET A 1 -17.65 10.78 -3.65
CA MET A 1 -16.56 10.02 -3.01
C MET A 1 -16.78 8.54 -3.30
N LEU A 2 -15.76 7.82 -3.78
CA LEU A 2 -15.82 6.36 -3.85
C LEU A 2 -15.83 5.79 -2.43
N GLN A 3 -16.73 4.86 -2.15
CA GLN A 3 -16.74 4.13 -0.89
C GLN A 3 -15.62 3.08 -0.95
N THR A 4 -14.47 3.38 -0.34
CA THR A 4 -13.24 2.56 -0.41
C THR A 4 -13.42 1.16 0.18
N ALA A 5 -14.35 0.99 1.14
CA ALA A 5 -14.61 -0.28 1.82
C ALA A 5 -14.98 -1.46 0.88
N ALA A 6 -15.54 -1.18 -0.31
CA ALA A 6 -15.90 -2.21 -1.28
C ALA A 6 -14.77 -2.55 -2.28
N LEU A 7 -13.61 -1.89 -2.16
CA LEU A 7 -12.48 -2.08 -3.06
C LEU A 7 -11.67 -3.30 -2.66
N GLN A 8 -11.04 -3.91 -3.65
CA GLN A 8 -10.03 -4.95 -3.45
C GLN A 8 -8.64 -4.38 -3.74
N LEU A 9 -7.61 -4.94 -3.12
CA LEU A 9 -6.23 -4.48 -3.23
C LEU A 9 -5.33 -5.64 -3.64
N SER A 10 -4.36 -5.35 -4.49
CA SER A 10 -3.26 -6.26 -4.78
C SER A 10 -1.97 -5.46 -4.95
N VAL A 11 -0.83 -6.15 -4.94
CA VAL A 11 0.41 -5.56 -5.46
C VAL A 11 0.16 -5.08 -6.89
N ALA A 12 0.70 -3.90 -7.24
CA ALA A 12 0.50 -3.33 -8.56
C ALA A 12 1.00 -4.28 -9.66
N PRO A 13 0.21 -4.51 -10.72
CA PRO A 13 0.58 -5.43 -11.79
C PRO A 13 1.94 -5.10 -12.38
N GLY A 14 2.73 -6.14 -12.65
CA GLY A 14 4.02 -5.98 -13.28
C GLY A 14 5.18 -5.65 -12.33
N ARG A 15 4.93 -5.38 -11.04
CA ARG A 15 5.99 -5.16 -10.04
C ARG A 15 6.67 -6.48 -9.62
N LEU A 16 7.97 -6.41 -9.34
CA LEU A 16 8.73 -7.46 -8.67
C LEU A 16 9.41 -6.89 -7.43
N LEU A 17 8.65 -6.79 -6.35
CA LEU A 17 9.09 -6.15 -5.12
C LEU A 17 10.10 -7.03 -4.36
N ARG A 18 11.18 -6.40 -3.92
CA ARG A 18 12.22 -6.97 -3.08
C ARG A 18 12.49 -6.00 -1.92
N TYR A 19 12.96 -6.55 -0.82
CA TYR A 19 13.24 -5.79 0.40
C TYR A 19 14.72 -5.89 0.72
N ALA A 20 15.31 -4.76 1.09
CA ALA A 20 16.64 -4.74 1.68
C ALA A 20 16.65 -5.52 3.01
N PRO A 21 17.81 -6.04 3.45
CA PRO A 21 17.96 -6.58 4.79
C PRO A 21 17.54 -5.53 5.83
N GLN A 22 16.99 -6.00 6.95
CA GLN A 22 16.71 -5.13 8.08
C GLN A 22 18.04 -4.63 8.66
N TRP A 23 18.15 -3.33 8.88
CA TRP A 23 19.29 -2.71 9.54
C TRP A 23 18.90 -2.29 10.96
N ASP A 24 19.87 -2.27 11.87
CA ASP A 24 19.65 -1.97 13.29
C ASP A 24 19.31 -0.49 13.56
N ALA A 25 19.40 0.38 12.55
CA ALA A 25 19.11 1.81 12.65
C ALA A 25 17.75 2.13 12.00
N ASP A 26 16.78 2.45 12.87
CA ASP A 26 15.51 3.17 12.71
C ASP A 26 14.56 2.77 11.58
N ASP A 27 13.36 2.32 12.02
CA ASP A 27 11.97 2.48 11.54
C ASP A 27 11.63 2.31 10.06
N GLY A 28 12.62 2.26 9.18
CA GLY A 28 12.52 2.35 7.74
C GLY A 28 13.16 1.14 7.06
N SER A 29 12.51 0.67 6.00
CA SER A 29 13.02 -0.35 5.10
C SER A 29 13.05 0.15 3.67
N VAL A 30 14.00 -0.33 2.89
CA VAL A 30 14.04 -0.05 1.46
C VAL A 30 13.34 -1.19 0.72
N CYS A 31 12.26 -0.85 0.03
CA CYS A 31 11.61 -1.70 -0.95
C CYS A 31 12.05 -1.25 -2.35
N PHE A 32 12.39 -2.18 -3.23
CA PHE A 32 12.76 -1.88 -4.62
C PHE A 32 12.03 -2.81 -5.59
N ASP A 33 11.67 -2.27 -6.75
CA ASP A 33 11.11 -3.02 -7.86
C ASP A 33 12.25 -3.49 -8.77
N ALA A 34 12.54 -4.80 -8.73
CA ALA A 34 13.61 -5.39 -9.52
C ALA A 34 13.36 -5.35 -11.04
N ARG A 35 12.17 -4.93 -11.49
CA ARG A 35 11.87 -4.75 -12.92
C ARG A 35 12.09 -3.34 -13.42
N SER A 36 11.73 -2.32 -12.66
CA SER A 36 11.88 -0.91 -13.08
C SER A 36 13.15 -0.25 -12.56
N GLY A 37 13.70 -0.73 -11.43
CA GLY A 37 14.76 -0.04 -10.70
C GLY A 37 14.25 1.04 -9.74
N ASP A 38 12.93 1.23 -9.61
CA ASP A 38 12.34 2.14 -8.63
C ASP A 38 12.59 1.64 -7.21
N TYR A 39 12.70 2.57 -6.26
CA TYR A 39 12.77 2.25 -4.85
C TYR A 39 11.90 3.19 -4.01
N TRP A 40 11.48 2.68 -2.86
CA TRP A 40 10.71 3.39 -1.85
C TRP A 40 11.33 3.14 -0.49
N VAL A 41 11.37 4.18 0.34
CA VAL A 41 11.65 4.06 1.76
C VAL A 41 10.30 3.94 2.46
N LEU A 42 10.08 2.83 3.15
CA LEU A 42 8.84 2.49 3.81
C LEU A 42 9.06 2.48 5.32
N ASP A 43 8.18 3.10 6.09
CA ASP A 43 8.15 2.85 7.52
C ASP A 43 7.74 1.38 7.81
N ALA A 44 7.94 0.93 9.05
CA ALA A 44 7.64 -0.42 9.47
C ALA A 44 6.18 -0.83 9.17
N ARG A 45 5.23 0.11 9.27
CA ARG A 45 3.80 -0.15 9.05
C ARG A 45 3.47 -0.32 7.56
N SER A 46 4.04 0.52 6.72
CA SER A 46 3.90 0.48 5.25
C SER A 46 4.53 -0.79 4.71
N GLN A 47 5.69 -1.18 5.24
CA GLN A 47 6.33 -2.44 4.91
C GLN A 47 5.48 -3.64 5.32
N ALA A 48 4.96 -3.67 6.55
CA ALA A 48 4.11 -4.76 7.03
C ALA A 48 2.84 -4.91 6.18
N CYS A 49 2.18 -3.79 5.86
CA CYS A 49 1.03 -3.75 4.96
C CYS A 49 1.37 -4.34 3.59
N LEU A 50 2.42 -3.83 2.93
CA LEU A 50 2.81 -4.27 1.59
C LEU A 50 3.23 -5.75 1.57
N GLN A 51 3.97 -6.20 2.59
CA GLN A 51 4.35 -7.60 2.74
C GLN A 51 3.13 -8.49 2.93
N TRP A 52 2.16 -8.07 3.75
CA TRP A 52 0.93 -8.82 3.96
C TRP A 52 0.17 -8.99 2.65
N VAL A 53 -0.07 -7.90 1.90
CA VAL A 53 -0.75 -7.94 0.59
C VAL A 53 0.02 -8.82 -0.41
N SER A 54 1.35 -8.73 -0.44
CA SER A 54 2.20 -9.50 -1.38
C SER A 54 2.17 -11.02 -1.16
N ARG A 55 1.75 -11.48 0.01
CA ARG A 55 1.65 -12.91 0.35
C ARG A 55 0.31 -13.53 -0.04
N GLN A 56 -0.66 -12.70 -0.42
CA GLN A 56 -2.01 -13.16 -0.73
C GLN A 56 -2.10 -13.62 -2.19
N VAL A 57 -2.72 -14.78 -2.40
CA VAL A 57 -2.94 -15.34 -3.75
C VAL A 57 -4.06 -14.57 -4.48
N THR A 58 -4.99 -14.01 -3.72
CA THR A 58 -6.14 -13.25 -4.22
C THR A 58 -6.07 -11.80 -3.74
N PRO A 59 -6.67 -10.85 -4.48
CA PRO A 59 -6.86 -9.50 -4.00
C PRO A 59 -7.55 -9.48 -2.63
N VAL A 60 -7.11 -8.59 -1.74
CA VAL A 60 -7.62 -8.45 -0.37
C VAL A 60 -8.67 -7.37 -0.29
N GLY A 61 -9.67 -7.52 0.58
CA GLY A 61 -10.63 -6.44 0.83
C GLY A 61 -9.93 -5.23 1.47
N TRP A 62 -10.30 -4.03 1.05
CA TRP A 62 -9.83 -2.79 1.66
C TRP A 62 -10.17 -2.75 3.16
N ALA A 63 -11.41 -3.08 3.51
CA ALA A 63 -11.87 -3.10 4.90
C ALA A 63 -11.10 -4.13 5.74
N ASP A 64 -10.86 -5.32 5.19
CA ASP A 64 -10.12 -6.39 5.88
C ASP A 64 -8.67 -5.97 6.17
N LEU A 65 -8.02 -5.29 5.21
CA LEU A 65 -6.68 -4.77 5.38
C LEU A 65 -6.65 -3.61 6.40
N ALA A 66 -7.63 -2.71 6.35
CA ALA A 66 -7.74 -1.61 7.30
C ALA A 66 -7.98 -2.12 8.73
N GLU A 67 -8.79 -3.18 8.90
CA GLU A 67 -9.01 -3.86 10.18
C GLU A 67 -7.72 -4.54 10.67
N HIS A 68 -6.99 -5.23 9.79
CA HIS A 68 -5.72 -5.87 10.12
C HIS A 68 -4.65 -4.86 10.62
N LEU A 69 -4.73 -3.61 10.17
CA LEU A 69 -3.78 -2.55 10.50
C LEU A 69 -4.24 -1.64 11.66
N ASP A 70 -5.26 -2.02 12.43
CA ASP A 70 -5.84 -1.27 13.55
C ASP A 70 -6.49 0.09 13.17
N GLY A 71 -7.32 0.13 12.12
CA GLY A 71 -8.25 1.25 11.88
C GLY A 71 -7.59 2.59 11.50
N LEU A 72 -8.27 3.71 11.77
CA LEU A 72 -8.27 5.01 11.05
C LEU A 72 -6.97 5.75 10.64
N PRO A 73 -5.73 5.35 10.98
CA PRO A 73 -4.56 5.74 10.17
C PRO A 73 -4.19 4.73 9.06
N ALA A 74 -4.94 3.62 8.91
CA ALA A 74 -4.74 2.60 7.89
C ALA A 74 -5.24 3.02 6.50
N ASP A 75 -6.37 3.72 6.43
CA ASP A 75 -6.93 4.17 5.13
C ASP A 75 -5.97 5.12 4.41
N ALA A 76 -5.42 6.09 5.13
CA ALA A 76 -4.44 7.03 4.58
C ALA A 76 -3.16 6.31 4.11
N LEU A 77 -2.70 5.31 4.87
CA LEU A 77 -1.55 4.50 4.49
C LEU A 77 -1.83 3.66 3.23
N ILE A 78 -2.99 3.01 3.15
CA ILE A 78 -3.37 2.23 1.97
C ILE A 78 -3.47 3.14 0.74
N GLN A 79 -4.09 4.32 0.89
CA GLN A 79 -4.15 5.33 -0.17
C GLN A 79 -2.75 5.75 -0.63
N ALA A 80 -1.85 6.06 0.32
CA ALA A 80 -0.48 6.42 0.01
C ALA A 80 0.26 5.33 -0.78
N LEU A 81 0.09 4.05 -0.41
CA LEU A 81 0.66 2.92 -1.14
C LEU A 81 0.07 2.75 -2.55
N VAL A 82 -1.22 3.05 -2.73
CA VAL A 82 -1.85 3.06 -4.06
C VAL A 82 -1.30 4.22 -4.91
N HIS A 83 -1.20 5.42 -4.36
CA HIS A 83 -0.64 6.58 -5.08
C HIS A 83 0.84 6.42 -5.40
N ALA A 84 1.60 5.74 -4.54
CA ALA A 84 3.00 5.39 -4.81
C ALA A 84 3.17 4.30 -5.89
N GLY A 85 2.05 3.72 -6.38
CA GLY A 85 2.07 2.66 -7.40
C GLY A 85 2.62 1.33 -6.89
N LEU A 86 2.56 1.10 -5.57
CA LEU A 86 2.93 -0.15 -4.91
C LEU A 86 1.73 -1.10 -4.83
N LEU A 87 0.54 -0.54 -4.61
CA LEU A 87 -0.73 -1.25 -4.62
C LEU A 87 -1.61 -0.79 -5.79
N THR A 88 -2.55 -1.63 -6.18
CA THR A 88 -3.65 -1.27 -7.10
C THR A 88 -4.96 -1.56 -6.42
N ALA A 89 -5.88 -0.59 -6.46
CA ALA A 89 -7.25 -0.74 -6.04
C ALA A 89 -8.11 -1.25 -7.20
N TRP A 90 -9.01 -2.18 -6.92
CA TRP A 90 -9.88 -2.84 -7.88
C TRP A 90 -11.33 -2.72 -7.45
N LYS A 91 -12.21 -2.52 -8.43
CA LYS A 91 -13.66 -2.61 -8.27
C LYS A 91 -14.20 -3.48 -9.40
N GLU A 92 -14.90 -4.56 -9.06
CA GLU A 92 -15.52 -5.47 -10.05
C GLU A 92 -14.52 -5.97 -11.11
N GLY A 93 -13.28 -6.25 -10.70
CA GLY A 93 -12.20 -6.71 -11.59
C GLY A 93 -11.53 -5.63 -12.43
N GLN A 94 -11.91 -4.35 -12.26
CA GLN A 94 -11.31 -3.21 -12.97
C GLN A 94 -10.44 -2.39 -12.03
N ALA A 95 -9.25 -2.01 -12.48
CA ALA A 95 -8.39 -1.11 -11.73
C ALA A 95 -9.05 0.27 -11.62
N VAL A 96 -9.10 0.82 -10.42
CA VAL A 96 -9.67 2.15 -10.16
C VAL A 96 -8.59 3.10 -9.66
N GLN A 97 -8.65 4.33 -10.16
CA GLN A 97 -7.83 5.42 -9.63
C GLN A 97 -8.52 5.98 -8.39
N LEU A 98 -7.76 6.12 -7.30
CA LEU A 98 -8.22 6.88 -6.15
C LEU A 98 -8.03 8.37 -6.45
N GLY A 99 -8.93 9.20 -5.92
CA GLY A 99 -8.71 10.65 -5.94
C GLY A 99 -7.40 10.98 -5.22
N ALA A 100 -6.77 12.11 -5.55
CA ALA A 100 -5.60 12.58 -4.79
C ALA A 100 -5.91 12.54 -3.28
N PRO A 101 -4.93 12.19 -2.43
CA PRO A 101 -5.14 12.30 -1.00
C PRO A 101 -5.51 13.77 -0.74
N ASP A 102 -6.74 14.02 -0.29
CA ASP A 102 -7.16 15.36 0.13
C ASP A 102 -6.09 15.85 1.11
N GLU A 103 -5.60 17.06 0.88
CA GLU A 103 -4.46 17.72 1.51
C GLU A 103 -4.21 17.26 2.96
N LEU A 104 -3.27 16.34 3.17
CA LEU A 104 -2.59 16.16 4.46
C LEU A 104 -1.53 17.27 4.62
N ALA A 105 -1.98 18.52 4.61
CA ALA A 105 -1.25 19.75 4.96
C ALA A 105 -2.32 20.83 5.17
N GLU A 106 -2.56 21.46 6.31
CA GLU A 106 -1.77 21.73 7.50
C GLU A 106 -2.73 21.76 8.71
N GLY A 107 -2.32 21.25 9.87
CA GLY A 107 -3.15 21.29 11.07
C GLY A 107 -2.65 20.42 12.22
N ALA A 108 -1.41 20.63 12.64
CA ALA A 108 -0.88 20.22 13.94
C ALA A 108 -0.44 21.49 14.70
#